data_AF-A0A1H7Y5C0-F1
#
_entry.id   AF-A0A1H7Y5C0-F1
#
_cell.length_a   1.000
_cell.length_b   1.000
_cell.length_c   1.000
_cell.angle_alpha   90.00
_cell.angle_beta   90.00
_cell.angle_gamma   90.00
#
_symmetry.space_group_name_H-M   'P 1'
#
loop_
_entity.id
_entity.type
_entity.pdbx_description
1 polymer ?
#
loop_
_entity_poly.entity_id
_entity_poly.type
_entity_poly.pdbx_seq_one_letter_code
_entity_poly.pdbx_strand_id
1 'polypeptide(L)'
;MLKNSIIQNIYFSNTYTLLPYTLKLSGSKTLQHTKIRIFERLREFMSETSVQFEKIISQCRELFSKKLQDYGPAWRVLRPSSITDQIYIKINRIRTLQMTDKKMVDESEEGEFVAIINYSIIGLIQLEKGFSNDFNENNEEILKLYDQYATEARQLMERKNHDYGEAWRDMRISSITDLIYQKVLRTKQIEDNQGVTVVSEGLDANYFDMLNYSVFCLIKFSEQENKVESKN
;
A
#
# COMPACT_ATOMS: atom_id res chain seq x y z
N MET A 1 41.58 -25.74 -20.27
CA MET A 1 41.30 -27.19 -20.37
C MET A 1 40.48 -27.56 -19.13
N LEU A 2 39.15 -27.74 -19.27
CA LEU A 2 38.46 -29.05 -19.41
C LEU A 2 38.66 -29.95 -18.16
N LYS A 3 37.68 -30.58 -17.52
CA LYS A 3 36.20 -30.66 -17.60
C LYS A 3 35.75 -31.66 -16.50
N ASN A 4 34.50 -31.53 -16.03
CA ASN A 4 33.60 -32.62 -15.54
C ASN A 4 33.95 -33.33 -14.21
N SER A 5 33.06 -33.77 -13.33
CA SER A 5 31.59 -33.96 -13.21
C SER A 5 31.37 -34.30 -11.71
N ILE A 6 30.35 -33.88 -10.96
CA ILE A 6 28.97 -34.36 -11.00
C ILE A 6 28.11 -33.35 -10.23
N ILE A 7 27.10 -32.84 -10.91
CA ILE A 7 25.93 -32.14 -10.36
C ILE A 7 24.95 -33.21 -9.88
N GLN A 8 24.44 -33.12 -8.65
CA GLN A 8 23.16 -33.72 -8.31
C GLN A 8 22.16 -32.61 -7.97
N ASN A 9 21.21 -32.48 -8.90
CA ASN A 9 19.96 -31.77 -8.81
C ASN A 9 19.13 -32.25 -7.61
N ILE A 10 18.61 -31.31 -6.82
CA ILE A 10 17.32 -31.48 -6.16
C ILE A 10 16.44 -30.32 -6.60
N TYR A 11 15.74 -30.56 -7.71
CA TYR A 11 14.53 -29.83 -8.06
C TYR A 11 13.44 -30.27 -7.07
N PHE A 12 12.94 -29.36 -6.24
CA PHE A 12 11.59 -29.50 -5.71
C PHE A 12 10.64 -28.72 -6.61
N SER A 13 10.19 -29.39 -7.67
CA SER A 13 9.01 -28.99 -8.44
C SER A 13 7.77 -29.28 -7.60
N ASN A 14 7.21 -28.27 -6.93
CA ASN A 14 5.81 -28.35 -6.49
C ASN A 14 4.92 -27.92 -7.66
N THR A 15 4.79 -28.82 -8.64
CA THR A 15 3.66 -28.82 -9.55
C THR A 15 2.44 -29.29 -8.76
N TYR A 16 1.62 -28.36 -8.27
CA TYR A 16 0.24 -28.68 -7.96
C TYR A 16 -0.49 -28.87 -9.28
N THR A 17 -0.43 -30.09 -9.82
CA THR A 17 -1.36 -30.54 -10.85
C THR A 17 -2.77 -30.49 -10.27
N LEU A 18 -3.52 -29.44 -10.62
CA LEU A 18 -4.97 -29.45 -10.50
C LEU A 18 -5.50 -30.55 -11.42
N LEU A 19 -5.85 -31.70 -10.83
CA LEU A 19 -6.69 -32.70 -11.48
C LEU A 19 -7.96 -31.99 -11.97
N PRO A 20 -8.32 -32.08 -13.26
CA PRO A 20 -9.56 -31.51 -13.74
C PRO A 20 -10.69 -32.42 -13.23
N TYR A 21 -11.35 -32.03 -12.16
CA TYR A 21 -12.69 -32.53 -11.87
C TYR A 21 -13.62 -32.01 -12.97
N THR A 22 -13.77 -32.78 -14.05
CA THR A 22 -14.84 -32.56 -15.03
C THR A 22 -16.17 -32.90 -14.37
N LEU A 23 -16.80 -31.92 -13.73
CA LEU A 23 -18.22 -31.98 -13.44
C LEU A 23 -18.98 -31.89 -14.77
N LYS A 24 -19.57 -33.00 -15.21
CA LYS A 24 -20.62 -33.01 -16.23
C LYS A 24 -21.82 -32.24 -15.66
N LEU A 25 -21.94 -30.97 -16.02
CA LEU A 25 -23.08 -30.14 -15.64
C LEU A 25 -24.14 -30.24 -16.73
N SER A 26 -25.13 -31.11 -16.53
CA SER A 26 -26.44 -30.92 -17.15
C SER A 26 -27.25 -29.96 -16.27
N GLY A 27 -27.64 -28.80 -16.80
CA GLY A 27 -28.66 -27.94 -16.19
C GLY A 27 -28.19 -26.51 -15.89
N SER A 28 -28.79 -25.55 -16.60
CA SER A 28 -28.48 -24.11 -16.56
C SER A 28 -28.77 -23.40 -15.22
N LYS A 29 -29.42 -24.06 -14.24
CA LYS A 29 -29.77 -23.46 -12.93
C LYS A 29 -28.70 -23.66 -11.83
N THR A 30 -27.83 -24.66 -11.97
CA THR A 30 -26.86 -25.06 -10.91
C THR A 30 -25.60 -24.18 -10.91
N LEU A 31 -25.26 -23.58 -12.06
CA LEU A 31 -24.04 -22.76 -12.22
C LEU A 31 -24.13 -21.40 -11.51
N GLN A 32 -25.32 -20.82 -11.47
CA GLN A 32 -25.56 -19.50 -10.87
C GLN A 32 -25.53 -19.57 -9.33
N HIS A 33 -26.17 -20.60 -8.75
CA HIS A 33 -26.10 -20.89 -7.31
C HIS A 33 -24.68 -21.21 -6.81
N THR A 34 -23.88 -21.90 -7.62
CA THR A 34 -22.50 -22.24 -7.25
C THR A 34 -21.59 -21.02 -7.28
N LYS A 35 -21.73 -20.13 -8.28
CA LYS A 35 -21.02 -18.84 -8.31
C LYS A 35 -21.42 -17.94 -7.13
N ILE A 36 -22.71 -17.87 -6.80
CA ILE A 36 -23.21 -17.10 -5.66
C ILE A 36 -22.59 -17.62 -4.36
N ARG A 37 -22.60 -18.94 -4.11
CA ARG A 37 -21.98 -19.53 -2.91
C ARG A 37 -20.47 -19.33 -2.83
N ILE A 38 -19.75 -19.39 -3.95
CA ILE A 38 -18.30 -19.10 -3.97
C ILE A 38 -18.06 -17.62 -3.64
N PHE A 39 -18.86 -16.72 -4.20
CA PHE A 39 -18.76 -15.28 -3.95
C PHE A 39 -19.15 -14.91 -2.52
N GLU A 40 -20.17 -15.55 -1.94
CA GLU A 40 -20.56 -15.43 -0.54
C GLU A 40 -19.47 -15.96 0.40
N ARG A 41 -18.87 -17.11 0.07
CA ARG A 41 -17.78 -17.70 0.86
C ARG A 41 -16.47 -16.93 0.75
N LEU A 42 -16.18 -16.32 -0.40
CA LEU A 42 -15.03 -15.41 -0.57
C LEU A 42 -15.25 -14.10 0.19
N ARG A 43 -16.49 -13.59 0.25
CA ARG A 43 -16.85 -12.47 1.13
C ARG A 43 -16.75 -12.82 2.62
N GLU A 44 -17.10 -14.03 3.02
CA GLU A 44 -16.93 -14.51 4.42
C GLU A 44 -15.46 -14.57 4.87
N PHE A 45 -14.49 -14.60 3.94
CA PHE A 45 -13.05 -14.66 4.25
C PHE A 45 -12.37 -13.27 4.32
N MET A 46 -13.04 -12.20 3.91
CA MET A 46 -12.47 -10.85 3.94
C MET A 46 -12.89 -10.13 5.22
N SER A 47 -11.90 -9.69 6.00
CA SER A 47 -12.17 -8.80 7.14
C SER A 47 -12.77 -7.49 6.63
N GLU A 48 -13.64 -6.84 7.43
CA GLU A 48 -14.16 -5.50 7.12
C GLU A 48 -13.02 -4.53 6.78
N THR A 49 -11.92 -4.61 7.52
CA THR A 49 -10.71 -3.83 7.26
C THR A 49 -10.12 -4.08 5.89
N SER A 50 -10.06 -5.33 5.41
CA SER A 50 -9.54 -5.65 4.08
C SER A 50 -10.39 -4.97 2.99
N VAL A 51 -11.72 -4.96 3.15
CA VAL A 51 -12.64 -4.29 2.22
C VAL A 51 -12.44 -2.76 2.25
N GLN A 52 -12.35 -2.18 3.44
CA GLN A 52 -12.10 -0.75 3.62
C GLN A 52 -10.74 -0.34 3.04
N PHE A 53 -9.71 -1.16 3.23
CA PHE A 53 -8.37 -0.96 2.69
C PHE A 53 -8.39 -0.93 1.16
N GLU A 54 -9.02 -1.92 0.52
CA GLU A 54 -9.15 -1.98 -0.94
C GLU A 54 -9.88 -0.76 -1.51
N LYS A 55 -10.92 -0.29 -0.82
CA LYS A 55 -11.65 0.93 -1.22
C LYS A 55 -10.73 2.15 -1.24
N ILE A 56 -9.93 2.37 -0.19
CA ILE A 56 -8.99 3.49 -0.11
C ILE A 56 -7.90 3.37 -1.17
N ILE A 57 -7.30 2.19 -1.33
CA ILE A 57 -6.26 1.96 -2.34
C ILE A 57 -6.79 2.19 -3.75
N SER A 58 -8.02 1.76 -4.06
CA SER A 58 -8.64 1.99 -5.36
C SER A 58 -8.74 3.48 -5.71
N GLN A 59 -9.16 4.31 -4.75
CA GLN A 59 -9.21 5.77 -4.92
C GLN A 59 -7.82 6.38 -5.14
N CYS A 60 -6.83 5.94 -4.35
CA CYS A 60 -5.45 6.40 -4.48
C CYS A 60 -4.85 6.03 -5.84
N ARG A 61 -5.11 4.79 -6.30
CA ARG A 61 -4.68 4.25 -7.59
C ARG A 61 -5.32 5.01 -8.75
N GLU A 62 -6.61 5.34 -8.66
CA GLU A 62 -7.29 6.12 -9.69
C GLU A 62 -6.64 7.49 -9.88
N LEU A 63 -6.38 8.20 -8.77
CA LEU A 63 -5.68 9.47 -8.80
C LEU A 63 -4.26 9.33 -9.35
N PHE A 64 -3.53 8.31 -8.93
CA PHE A 64 -2.18 8.01 -9.43
C PHE A 64 -2.20 7.76 -10.96
N SER A 65 -3.15 6.96 -11.45
CA SER A 65 -3.31 6.65 -12.87
C SER A 65 -3.64 7.89 -13.70
N LYS A 66 -4.51 8.78 -13.22
CA LYS A 66 -4.83 10.05 -13.89
C LYS A 66 -3.60 10.94 -13.99
N LYS A 67 -2.85 11.09 -12.90
CA LYS A 67 -1.59 11.84 -12.86
C LYS A 67 -0.53 11.27 -13.81
N LEU A 68 -0.44 9.94 -13.87
CA LEU A 68 0.45 9.25 -14.79
C LEU A 68 0.06 9.48 -16.27
N GLN A 69 -1.23 9.63 -16.56
CA GLN A 69 -1.71 9.99 -17.90
C GLN A 69 -1.39 11.46 -18.24
N ASP A 70 -1.56 12.38 -17.29
CA ASP A 70 -1.40 13.82 -17.53
C ASP A 70 0.05 14.23 -17.82
N TYR A 71 1.01 13.68 -17.09
CA TYR A 71 2.42 14.12 -17.18
C TYR A 71 3.44 12.97 -17.15
N GLY A 72 2.98 11.73 -17.39
CA GLY A 72 3.86 10.58 -17.41
C GLY A 72 4.55 10.33 -16.06
N PRO A 73 5.60 9.50 -16.04
CA PRO A 73 6.28 9.13 -14.82
C PRO A 73 7.37 10.15 -14.43
N ALA A 74 7.04 11.45 -14.45
CA ALA A 74 7.98 12.53 -14.16
C ALA A 74 8.68 12.38 -12.78
N TRP A 75 8.04 11.71 -11.82
CA TRP A 75 8.59 11.42 -10.50
C TRP A 75 9.78 10.44 -10.53
N ARG A 76 10.05 9.76 -11.65
CA ARG A 76 11.18 8.82 -11.79
C ARG A 76 12.54 9.48 -11.63
N VAL A 77 12.65 10.78 -11.87
CA VAL A 77 13.89 11.56 -11.64
C VAL A 77 14.19 11.77 -10.15
N LEU A 78 13.20 11.59 -9.27
CA LEU A 78 13.36 11.82 -7.85
C LEU A 78 14.22 10.70 -7.22
N ARG A 79 15.24 11.11 -6.48
CA ARG A 79 16.00 10.20 -5.61
C ARG A 79 15.10 9.69 -4.48
N PRO A 80 15.38 8.52 -3.88
CA PRO A 80 14.66 8.02 -2.71
C PRO A 80 14.51 9.08 -1.60
N SER A 81 15.58 9.79 -1.24
CA SER A 81 15.53 10.84 -0.22
C SER A 81 14.60 12.00 -0.57
N SER A 82 14.51 12.36 -1.87
CA SER A 82 13.58 13.39 -2.32
C SER A 82 12.12 12.95 -2.20
N ILE A 83 11.84 11.65 -2.33
CA ILE A 83 10.51 11.08 -2.10
C ILE A 83 10.18 11.06 -0.61
N THR A 84 11.14 10.65 0.23
CA THR A 84 11.02 10.76 1.69
C THR A 84 10.70 12.19 2.12
N ASP A 85 11.34 13.19 1.50
CA ASP A 85 11.05 14.61 1.76
C ASP A 85 9.67 15.05 1.27
N GLN A 86 9.17 14.50 0.15
CA GLN A 86 7.78 14.73 -0.24
C GLN A 86 6.83 14.23 0.85
N ILE A 87 7.04 13.03 1.38
CA ILE A 87 6.22 12.49 2.48
C ILE A 87 6.35 13.38 3.73
N TYR A 88 7.57 13.83 4.06
CA TYR A 88 7.84 14.73 5.19
C TYR A 88 7.01 16.02 5.11
N ILE A 89 6.95 16.66 3.94
CA ILE A 89 6.17 17.88 3.73
C ILE A 89 4.67 17.61 4.01
N LYS A 90 4.16 16.49 3.50
CA LYS A 90 2.75 16.07 3.67
C LYS A 90 2.40 15.83 5.12
N ILE A 91 3.20 15.03 5.83
CA ILE A 91 2.92 14.72 7.22
C ILE A 91 3.12 15.94 8.14
N ASN A 92 4.12 16.79 7.88
CA ASN A 92 4.33 18.01 8.66
C ASN A 92 3.18 19.01 8.50
N ARG A 93 2.58 19.07 7.31
CA ARG A 93 1.38 19.86 7.05
C ARG A 93 0.18 19.34 7.84
N ILE A 94 -0.08 18.03 7.82
CA ILE A 94 -1.14 17.40 8.65
C ILE A 94 -0.93 17.74 10.13
N ARG A 95 0.30 17.56 10.64
CA ARG A 95 0.63 17.91 12.04
C ARG A 95 0.36 19.38 12.35
N THR A 96 0.74 20.27 11.45
CA THR A 96 0.50 21.71 11.62
C THR A 96 -1.01 21.99 11.73
N LEU A 97 -1.82 21.37 10.88
CA LEU A 97 -3.28 21.49 10.94
C LEU A 97 -3.86 20.94 12.26
N GLN A 98 -3.36 19.79 12.73
CA GLN A 98 -3.82 19.16 13.96
C GLN A 98 -3.38 19.89 15.24
N MET A 99 -2.30 20.68 15.18
CA MET A 99 -1.74 21.44 16.32
C MET A 99 -2.18 22.91 16.35
N THR A 100 -2.82 23.42 15.29
CA THR A 100 -3.17 24.85 15.18
C THR A 100 -4.65 25.08 15.48
N ASP A 101 -4.95 25.96 16.43
CA ASP A 101 -6.32 26.31 16.81
C ASP A 101 -7.06 27.17 15.76
N LYS A 102 -6.34 27.83 14.86
CA LYS A 102 -6.88 28.73 13.82
C LYS A 102 -6.58 28.21 12.41
N LYS A 103 -7.60 27.67 11.74
CA LYS A 103 -7.52 27.32 10.31
C LYS A 103 -7.75 28.58 9.47
N MET A 104 -6.76 28.97 8.66
CA MET A 104 -6.87 30.11 7.73
C MET A 104 -7.43 29.72 6.35
N VAL A 105 -7.43 28.42 6.03
CA VAL A 105 -7.96 27.84 4.80
C VAL A 105 -8.67 26.53 5.17
N ASP A 106 -9.77 26.23 4.50
CA ASP A 106 -10.48 24.95 4.64
C ASP A 106 -9.71 23.86 3.89
N GLU A 107 -8.69 23.30 4.54
CA GLU A 107 -7.79 22.32 3.96
C GLU A 107 -8.02 20.95 4.60
N SER A 108 -8.37 19.96 3.78
CA SER A 108 -8.57 18.58 4.23
C SER A 108 -7.24 17.86 4.44
N GLU A 109 -7.11 17.21 5.59
CA GLU A 109 -6.00 16.30 5.92
C GLU A 109 -5.99 15.06 5.01
N GLU A 110 -7.16 14.64 4.52
CA GLU A 110 -7.35 13.40 3.76
C GLU A 110 -6.56 13.42 2.45
N GLY A 111 -6.55 14.56 1.76
CA GLY A 111 -5.76 14.74 0.54
C GLY A 111 -4.26 14.56 0.76
N GLU A 112 -3.77 14.94 1.94
CA GLU A 112 -2.36 14.76 2.30
C GLU A 112 -2.06 13.29 2.64
N PHE A 113 -2.98 12.57 3.30
CA PHE A 113 -2.84 11.11 3.51
C PHE A 113 -2.86 10.33 2.19
N VAL A 114 -3.72 10.69 1.24
CA VAL A 114 -3.71 10.10 -0.12
C VAL A 114 -2.36 10.34 -0.80
N ALA A 115 -1.77 11.53 -0.65
CA ALA A 115 -0.45 11.82 -1.19
C ALA A 115 0.64 10.95 -0.53
N ILE A 116 0.59 10.75 0.80
CA ILE A 116 1.54 9.88 1.52
C ILE A 116 1.47 8.44 0.99
N ILE A 117 0.28 7.90 0.75
CA ILE A 117 0.10 6.55 0.17
C ILE A 117 0.81 6.45 -1.18
N ASN A 118 0.52 7.39 -2.09
CA ASN A 118 1.09 7.36 -3.44
C ASN A 118 2.60 7.60 -3.45
N TYR A 119 3.12 8.49 -2.60
CA TYR A 119 4.58 8.67 -2.48
C TYR A 119 5.26 7.48 -1.82
N SER A 120 4.60 6.77 -0.91
CA SER A 120 5.15 5.55 -0.32
C SER A 120 5.32 4.44 -1.36
N ILE A 121 4.32 4.26 -2.24
CA ILE A 121 4.42 3.33 -3.38
C ILE A 121 5.50 3.78 -4.36
N ILE A 122 5.59 5.08 -4.69
CA ILE A 122 6.68 5.61 -5.52
C ILE A 122 8.06 5.31 -4.89
N GLY A 123 8.18 5.48 -3.57
CA GLY A 123 9.40 5.17 -2.82
C GLY A 123 9.79 3.70 -2.97
N LEU A 124 8.83 2.79 -2.80
CA LEU A 124 9.04 1.35 -3.00
C LEU A 124 9.49 1.02 -4.43
N ILE A 125 8.82 1.57 -5.46
CA ILE A 125 9.22 1.40 -6.86
C ILE A 125 10.66 1.91 -7.09
N GLN A 126 11.03 3.01 -6.45
CA GLN A 126 12.35 3.61 -6.58
C GLN A 126 13.45 2.81 -5.88
N LEU A 127 13.13 2.13 -4.77
CA LEU A 127 14.05 1.18 -4.14
C LEU A 127 14.32 -0.03 -5.04
N GLU A 128 13.32 -0.50 -5.79
CA GLU A 128 13.47 -1.64 -6.70
C GLU A 128 14.15 -1.27 -8.03
N LYS A 129 13.65 -0.22 -8.71
CA LYS A 129 14.10 0.14 -10.07
C LYS A 129 15.28 1.11 -10.09
N GLY A 130 15.57 1.79 -8.98
CA GLY A 130 16.40 2.99 -8.97
C GLY A 130 15.73 4.16 -9.70
N PHE A 131 16.30 5.36 -9.61
CA PHE A 131 15.77 6.54 -10.31
C PHE A 131 16.24 6.60 -11.77
N SER A 132 15.48 7.27 -12.62
CA SER A 132 15.74 7.36 -14.07
C SER A 132 15.43 8.75 -14.61
N ASN A 133 16.22 9.18 -15.59
CA ASN A 133 15.95 10.37 -16.40
C ASN A 133 15.12 10.03 -17.66
N ASP A 134 14.79 8.76 -17.87
CA ASP A 134 13.94 8.32 -18.98
C ASP A 134 12.47 8.41 -18.60
N PHE A 135 11.72 9.22 -19.34
CA PHE A 135 10.29 9.46 -19.13
C PHE A 135 9.41 8.58 -20.03
N ASN A 136 9.99 7.70 -20.84
CA ASN A 136 9.27 6.82 -21.77
C ASN A 136 8.92 5.45 -21.16
N GLU A 137 8.97 5.31 -19.83
CA GLU A 137 8.55 4.06 -19.18
C GLU A 137 7.08 3.76 -19.47
N ASN A 138 6.76 2.47 -19.65
CA ASN A 138 5.42 2.04 -19.97
C ASN A 138 4.48 2.24 -18.77
N ASN A 139 3.44 3.06 -18.94
CA ASN A 139 2.44 3.31 -17.90
C ASN A 139 1.78 2.04 -17.36
N GLU A 140 1.57 1.02 -18.18
CA GLU A 140 1.03 -0.27 -17.72
C GLU A 140 1.99 -1.01 -16.79
N GLU A 141 3.29 -0.94 -17.04
CA GLU A 141 4.30 -1.55 -16.16
C GLU A 141 4.37 -0.83 -14.81
N ILE A 142 4.27 0.50 -14.83
CA ILE A 142 4.22 1.29 -13.60
C ILE A 142 2.96 0.97 -12.78
N LEU A 143 1.80 0.84 -13.44
CA LEU A 143 0.57 0.44 -12.75
C LEU A 143 0.63 -0.99 -12.21
N LYS A 144 1.29 -1.93 -12.90
CA LYS A 144 1.54 -3.28 -12.36
C LYS A 144 2.38 -3.23 -11.08
N LEU A 145 3.42 -2.40 -11.05
CA LEU A 145 4.24 -2.22 -9.85
C LEU A 145 3.44 -1.57 -8.72
N TYR A 146 2.59 -0.59 -9.03
CA TYR A 146 1.66 -0.02 -8.05
C TYR A 146 0.79 -1.12 -7.43
N ASP A 147 0.18 -1.96 -8.27
CA ASP A 147 -0.71 -3.04 -7.83
C ASP A 147 0.02 -4.10 -6.99
N GLN A 148 1.25 -4.41 -7.36
CA GLN A 148 2.13 -5.29 -6.59
C GLN A 148 2.37 -4.72 -5.19
N TYR A 149 2.89 -3.50 -5.07
CA TYR A 149 3.20 -2.90 -3.76
C TYR A 149 1.96 -2.66 -2.91
N ALA A 150 0.83 -2.29 -3.52
CA ALA A 150 -0.44 -2.20 -2.81
C ALA A 150 -0.89 -3.57 -2.24
N THR A 151 -0.67 -4.65 -2.99
CA THR A 151 -0.97 -6.01 -2.54
C THR A 151 -0.06 -6.44 -1.39
N GLU A 152 1.25 -6.16 -1.48
CA GLU A 152 2.21 -6.44 -0.42
C GLU A 152 1.87 -5.66 0.87
N ALA A 153 1.49 -4.39 0.74
CA ALA A 153 1.05 -3.55 1.84
C ALA A 153 -0.19 -4.13 2.55
N ARG A 154 -1.19 -4.57 1.77
CA ARG A 154 -2.39 -5.24 2.28
C ARG A 154 -2.04 -6.50 3.05
N GLN A 155 -1.19 -7.36 2.49
CA GLN A 155 -0.77 -8.60 3.15
C GLN A 155 0.00 -8.33 4.45
N LEU A 156 0.85 -7.31 4.47
CA LEU A 156 1.54 -6.89 5.69
C LEU A 156 0.55 -6.39 6.75
N MET A 157 -0.41 -5.57 6.34
CA MET A 157 -1.48 -5.08 7.21
C MET A 157 -2.28 -6.23 7.81
N GLU A 158 -2.69 -7.21 7.00
CA GLU A 158 -3.47 -8.37 7.47
C GLU A 158 -2.71 -9.21 8.50
N ARG A 159 -1.41 -9.44 8.27
CA ARG A 159 -0.55 -10.12 9.26
C ARG A 159 -0.46 -9.34 10.56
N LYS A 160 -0.21 -8.02 10.49
CA LYS A 160 -0.15 -7.17 11.69
C LYS A 160 -1.50 -7.10 12.41
N ASN A 161 -2.61 -7.00 11.69
CA ASN A 161 -3.93 -6.95 12.31
C ASN A 161 -4.29 -8.26 13.02
N HIS A 162 -3.88 -9.41 12.47
CA HIS A 162 -3.99 -10.70 13.15
C HIS A 162 -3.23 -10.70 14.48
N ASP A 163 -1.99 -10.17 14.50
CA ASP A 163 -1.13 -10.18 15.68
C ASP A 163 -1.53 -9.15 16.75
N TYR A 164 -2.07 -7.99 16.34
CA TYR A 164 -2.40 -6.87 17.24
C TYR A 164 -3.90 -6.66 17.48
N GLY A 165 -4.77 -7.50 16.91
CA GLY A 165 -6.22 -7.44 17.11
C GLY A 165 -6.87 -6.12 16.64
N GLU A 166 -6.37 -5.56 15.54
CA GLU A 166 -6.84 -4.28 14.98
C GLU A 166 -6.79 -3.07 15.93
N ALA A 167 -5.88 -3.06 16.90
CA ALA A 167 -5.76 -1.99 17.92
C ALA A 167 -5.72 -0.56 17.36
N TRP A 168 -5.31 -0.38 16.10
CA TRP A 168 -5.33 0.91 15.40
C TRP A 168 -6.74 1.53 15.31
N ARG A 169 -7.81 0.72 15.35
CA ARG A 169 -9.20 1.19 15.33
C ARG A 169 -9.53 2.06 16.53
N ASP A 170 -8.94 1.79 17.69
CA ASP A 170 -9.13 2.55 18.92
C ASP A 170 -8.16 3.73 19.08
N MET A 171 -7.17 3.84 18.19
CA MET A 171 -6.21 4.95 18.22
C MET A 171 -6.84 6.25 17.71
N ARG A 172 -6.29 7.38 18.16
CA ARG A 172 -6.61 8.71 17.61
C ARG A 172 -5.92 8.89 16.27
N ILE A 173 -6.55 9.62 15.34
CA ILE A 173 -5.94 9.95 14.04
C ILE A 173 -4.60 10.66 14.25
N SER A 174 -4.53 11.64 15.16
CA SER A 174 -3.27 12.35 15.47
C SER A 174 -2.16 11.43 16.00
N SER A 175 -2.48 10.40 16.77
CA SER A 175 -1.48 9.42 17.21
C SER A 175 -0.95 8.58 16.05
N ILE A 176 -1.79 8.23 15.08
CA ILE A 176 -1.36 7.52 13.86
C ILE A 176 -0.52 8.47 12.98
N THR A 177 -0.90 9.75 12.87
CA THR A 177 -0.10 10.81 12.22
C THR A 177 1.30 10.89 12.82
N ASP A 178 1.44 10.85 14.14
CA ASP A 178 2.74 10.85 14.83
C ASP A 178 3.58 9.62 14.50
N LEU A 179 2.97 8.44 14.34
CA LEU A 179 3.67 7.22 13.92
C LEU A 179 4.20 7.32 12.49
N ILE A 180 3.40 7.88 11.57
CA ILE A 180 3.86 8.17 10.20
C ILE A 180 5.05 9.13 10.25
N TYR A 181 4.95 10.20 11.04
CA TYR A 181 6.03 11.18 11.17
C TYR A 181 7.32 10.54 11.71
N GLN A 182 7.22 9.70 12.74
CA GLN A 182 8.36 8.95 13.26
C GLN A 182 8.99 8.06 12.19
N LYS A 183 8.18 7.34 11.40
CA LYS A 183 8.68 6.49 10.31
C LYS A 183 9.42 7.31 9.26
N VAL A 184 8.91 8.48 8.88
CA VAL A 184 9.60 9.40 7.96
C VAL A 184 10.96 9.81 8.50
N LEU A 185 11.02 10.27 9.76
CA LEU A 185 12.28 10.68 10.38
C LEU A 185 13.29 9.52 10.46
N ARG A 186 12.83 8.29 10.70
CA ARG A 186 13.67 7.10 10.69
C ARG A 186 14.22 6.81 9.30
N THR A 187 13.38 6.86 8.26
CA THR A 187 13.82 6.69 6.86
C THR A 187 14.88 7.71 6.48
N LYS A 188 14.67 9.00 6.82
CA LYS A 188 15.67 10.06 6.58
C LYS A 188 17.00 9.74 7.26
N GLN A 189 16.97 9.33 8.52
CA GLN A 189 18.19 8.97 9.24
C GLN A 189 18.95 7.79 8.61
N ILE A 190 18.23 6.79 8.08
CA ILE A 190 18.83 5.65 7.39
C ILE A 190 19.47 6.12 6.06
N GLU A 191 18.77 6.96 5.30
CA GLU A 191 19.27 7.55 4.05
C GLU A 191 20.52 8.42 4.29
N ASP A 192 20.51 9.26 5.32
CA ASP A 192 21.64 10.12 5.72
C ASP A 192 22.86 9.28 6.16
N ASN A 193 22.61 8.11 6.76
CA ASN A 193 23.64 7.14 7.11
C ASN A 193 24.06 6.24 5.93
N GLN A 194 23.67 6.56 4.70
CA GLN A 194 23.96 5.78 3.49
C GLN A 194 23.51 4.31 3.60
N GLY A 195 22.40 4.06 4.31
CA GLY A 195 21.87 2.72 4.54
C GLY A 195 22.59 1.91 5.63
N VAL A 196 23.62 2.47 6.28
CA VAL A 196 24.32 1.81 7.39
C VAL A 196 23.43 1.83 8.63
N THR A 197 22.98 0.66 9.07
CA THR A 197 22.18 0.52 10.29
C THR A 197 22.73 -0.62 11.14
N VAL A 198 22.69 -0.44 12.47
CA VAL A 198 23.17 -1.47 13.43
C VAL A 198 22.09 -2.51 13.71
N VAL A 199 20.81 -2.10 13.75
CA VAL A 199 19.65 -2.94 14.15
C VAL A 199 18.37 -2.55 13.38
N SER A 200 18.44 -1.78 12.29
CA SER A 200 17.20 -1.26 11.67
C SER A 200 16.57 -2.26 10.69
N GLU A 201 15.23 -2.22 10.65
CA GLU A 201 14.44 -2.71 9.51
C GLU A 201 14.84 -1.93 8.23
N GLY A 202 14.62 -2.55 7.06
CA GLY A 202 14.89 -1.95 5.75
C GLY A 202 14.07 -0.68 5.47
N LEU A 203 14.50 0.10 4.48
CA LEU A 203 13.80 1.32 4.04
C LEU A 203 12.37 1.02 3.56
N ASP A 204 12.20 -0.10 2.88
CA ASP A 204 10.93 -0.64 2.38
C ASP A 204 9.90 -0.84 3.51
N ALA A 205 10.30 -1.44 4.63
CA ALA A 205 9.43 -1.67 5.78
C ALA A 205 8.85 -0.35 6.31
N ASN A 206 9.64 0.73 6.32
CA ASN A 206 9.14 2.04 6.74
C ASN A 206 8.15 2.63 5.73
N TYR A 207 8.37 2.48 4.43
CA TYR A 207 7.40 2.93 3.41
C TYR A 207 6.07 2.17 3.49
N PHE A 208 6.11 0.85 3.71
CA PHE A 208 4.90 0.07 3.93
C PHE A 208 4.13 0.52 5.18
N ASP A 209 4.83 0.83 6.27
CA ASP A 209 4.20 1.35 7.48
C ASP A 209 3.58 2.73 7.27
N MET A 210 4.26 3.65 6.59
CA MET A 210 3.70 4.97 6.24
C MET A 210 2.43 4.85 5.39
N LEU A 211 2.43 3.92 4.42
CA LEU A 211 1.28 3.61 3.58
C LEU A 211 0.12 3.08 4.41
N ASN A 212 0.34 2.01 5.19
CA ASN A 212 -0.72 1.36 5.96
C ASN A 212 -1.33 2.28 7.02
N TYR A 213 -0.50 3.05 7.73
CA TYR A 213 -0.98 4.03 8.70
C TYR A 213 -1.79 5.16 8.04
N SER A 214 -1.41 5.59 6.84
CA SER A 214 -2.19 6.59 6.10
C SER A 214 -3.55 6.03 5.64
N VAL A 215 -3.60 4.76 5.23
CA VAL A 215 -4.87 4.07 4.94
C VAL A 215 -5.74 4.01 6.20
N PHE A 216 -5.18 3.68 7.36
CA PHE A 216 -5.94 3.66 8.62
C PHE A 216 -6.55 5.03 8.94
N CYS A 217 -5.81 6.12 8.76
CA CYS A 217 -6.37 7.47 8.94
C CYS A 217 -7.57 7.72 8.02
N LEU A 218 -7.47 7.39 6.73
CA LEU A 218 -8.56 7.57 5.77
C LEU A 218 -9.77 6.70 6.06
N ILE A 219 -9.58 5.46 6.52
CA ILE A 219 -10.68 4.61 6.99
C ILE A 219 -11.40 5.28 8.16
N LYS A 220 -10.66 5.83 9.13
CA LYS A 220 -11.25 6.49 10.30
C LYS A 220 -12.03 7.76 9.92
N PHE A 221 -11.56 8.55 8.96
CA PHE A 221 -12.32 9.69 8.45
C PHE A 221 -13.65 9.24 7.84
N SER A 222 -13.61 8.25 6.94
CA SER A 222 -14.81 7.66 6.33
C SER A 222 -15.80 7.12 7.37
N GLU A 223 -15.32 6.44 8.43
CA GLU A 223 -16.18 5.97 9.52
C GLU A 223 -16.79 7.11 10.36
N GLN A 224 -16.11 8.25 10.49
CA GLN A 224 -16.64 9.43 11.19
C GLN A 224 -17.72 10.13 10.36
N GLU A 225 -17.52 10.27 9.05
CA GLU A 225 -18.52 10.86 8.13
C GLU A 225 -19.82 10.05 8.13
N ASN A 226 -19.74 8.72 7.97
CA ASN A 226 -20.91 7.85 7.99
C ASN A 226 -21.69 7.94 9.32
N LYS A 227 -21.00 8.17 10.46
CA LYS A 227 -21.65 8.38 11.76
C LYS A 227 -22.38 9.72 11.84
N VAL A 228 -21.90 10.76 11.17
CA VAL A 228 -22.57 12.05 11.10
C VAL A 228 -23.82 11.96 10.21
N GLU A 229 -23.72 11.31 9.05
CA GLU A 229 -24.85 11.10 8.14
C GLU A 229 -25.96 10.26 8.77
N SER A 230 -25.61 9.20 9.51
CA SER A 230 -26.61 8.35 10.20
C SER A 230 -27.38 9.04 11.34
N LYS A 231 -26.91 10.22 11.79
CA LYS A 231 -27.53 11.00 12.88
C LYS A 231 -28.40 12.16 12.39
N ASN A 232 -28.33 12.50 11.11
CA ASN A 232 -29.12 13.53 10.45
C ASN A 232 -30.32 12.91 9.72
#